data_AF-A0A2G4K2E4-F1
#
_entry.id   AF-A0A2G4K2E4-F1
#
_cell.length_a   1.000
_cell.length_b   1.000
_cell.length_c   1.000
_cell.angle_alpha   90.00
_cell.angle_beta   90.00
_cell.angle_gamma   90.00
#
_symmetry.space_group_name_H-M   'P 1'
#
loop_
_entity.id
_entity.type
_entity.pdbx_description
1 polymer ?
#
loop_
_entity_poly.entity_id
_entity_poly.type
_entity_poly.pdbx_seq_one_letter_code
_entity_poly.pdbx_strand_id
1 'polypeptide(L)'
;MVRKVTAKIVPAKDPTAEADRAWFEANAERRFRLRDPAPLEFRDPLGDPGDGFSWRVLVALLPDGGRLRLPISLSWELHNDHAKDQHLRILFDQIAPAEAKARLG
;
A
#
# COMPACT_ATOMS: atom_id res chain seq x y z
N MET A 1 37.67 15.08 19.44
CA MET A 1 37.96 13.69 19.04
C MET A 1 36.63 12.97 18.87
N VAL A 2 36.19 12.69 17.63
CA VAL A 2 34.89 12.04 17.36
C VAL A 2 35.11 10.54 17.21
N ARG A 3 34.44 9.73 18.03
CA ARG A 3 34.45 8.26 17.89
C ARG A 3 33.53 7.87 16.73
N LYS A 4 34.10 7.26 15.70
CA LYS A 4 33.32 6.62 14.61
C LYS A 4 32.62 5.38 15.17
N VAL A 5 31.31 5.48 15.37
CA VAL A 5 30.47 4.32 15.65
C VAL A 5 30.09 3.71 14.30
N THR A 6 30.45 2.45 14.06
CA THR A 6 30.04 1.72 12.86
C THR A 6 28.57 1.36 13.02
N ALA A 7 27.68 2.22 12.50
CA ALA A 7 26.26 1.90 12.38
C ALA A 7 26.09 0.81 11.31
N LYS A 8 25.69 -0.40 11.72
CA LYS A 8 25.19 -1.39 10.76
C LYS A 8 23.78 -0.97 10.34
N ILE A 9 23.59 -0.69 9.06
CA ILE A 9 22.27 -0.60 8.46
C ILE A 9 21.70 -2.02 8.49
N VAL A 10 20.90 -2.31 9.51
CA VAL A 10 20.01 -3.48 9.51
C VAL A 10 18.94 -3.18 8.46
N PRO A 11 18.63 -4.08 7.51
CA PRO A 11 17.47 -3.88 6.65
C PRO A 11 16.26 -3.74 7.58
N ALA A 12 15.68 -2.55 7.62
CA ALA A 12 14.48 -2.32 8.39
C ALA A 12 13.46 -3.33 7.89
N LYS A 13 12.99 -4.23 8.76
CA LYS A 13 11.72 -4.93 8.57
C LYS A 13 10.77 -3.89 7.99
N ASP A 14 10.24 -4.16 6.80
CA ASP A 14 9.41 -3.22 6.05
C ASP A 14 8.31 -2.69 7.00
N PRO A 15 8.45 -1.45 7.52
CA PRO A 15 7.62 -0.99 8.65
C PRO A 15 6.16 -0.84 8.19
N THR A 16 5.99 -0.62 6.89
CA THR A 16 4.69 -0.59 6.23
C THR A 16 4.06 -1.98 6.20
N ALA A 17 4.83 -3.07 6.14
CA ALA A 17 4.31 -4.44 6.19
C ALA A 17 3.74 -4.79 7.54
N GLU A 18 4.41 -4.35 8.61
CA GLU A 18 3.93 -4.56 9.97
C GLU A 18 2.71 -3.67 10.25
N ALA A 19 2.70 -2.43 9.78
CA ALA A 19 1.54 -1.54 9.88
C ALA A 19 0.33 -2.02 9.06
N ASP A 20 0.56 -2.56 7.86
CA ASP A 20 -0.48 -3.18 7.02
C ASP A 20 -1.06 -4.41 7.71
N ARG A 21 -0.19 -5.26 8.25
CA ARG A 21 -0.59 -6.44 9.02
C ARG A 21 -1.49 -6.06 10.20
N ALA A 22 -1.00 -5.18 11.07
CA ALA A 22 -1.72 -4.79 12.29
C ALA A 22 -3.08 -4.16 11.96
N TRP A 23 -3.17 -3.40 10.86
CA TRP A 23 -4.43 -2.82 10.41
C TRP A 23 -5.44 -3.88 9.96
N PHE A 24 -5.02 -4.88 9.17
CA PHE A 24 -5.90 -5.99 8.77
C PHE A 24 -6.27 -6.90 9.94
N GLU A 25 -5.36 -7.10 10.90
CA GLU A 25 -5.67 -7.82 12.15
C GLU A 25 -6.73 -7.08 12.98
N ALA A 26 -6.70 -5.74 12.99
CA ALA A 26 -7.73 -4.91 13.63
C ALA A 26 -9.03 -4.79 12.82
N ASN A 27 -8.98 -4.99 11.49
CA ASN A 27 -10.09 -4.86 10.56
C ASN A 27 -10.31 -6.17 9.79
N ALA A 28 -10.59 -7.26 10.52
CA ALA A 28 -10.67 -8.60 9.93
C ALA A 28 -11.76 -8.78 8.85
N GLU A 29 -12.76 -7.88 8.81
CA GLU A 29 -13.80 -7.82 7.79
C GLU A 29 -13.36 -7.17 6.47
N ARG A 30 -12.23 -6.42 6.50
CA ARG A 30 -11.72 -5.67 5.36
C ARG A 30 -10.72 -6.51 4.57
N ARG A 31 -10.85 -6.52 3.25
CA ARG A 31 -9.88 -7.15 2.33
C ARG A 31 -9.01 -6.13 1.62
N PHE A 32 -9.41 -4.87 1.63
CA PHE A 32 -8.67 -3.77 1.03
C PHE A 32 -8.44 -2.66 2.04
N ARG A 33 -7.26 -2.04 1.94
CA ARG A 33 -6.88 -0.86 2.69
C ARG A 33 -6.37 0.19 1.72
N LEU A 34 -6.81 1.42 1.89
CA LEU A 34 -6.24 2.57 1.21
C LEU A 34 -5.45 3.41 2.21
N ARG A 35 -4.21 3.73 1.88
CA ARG A 35 -3.37 4.59 2.71
C ARG A 35 -2.44 5.44 1.87
N ASP A 36 -1.84 6.45 2.49
CA ASP A 36 -0.79 7.24 1.87
C ASP A 36 0.51 6.42 1.75
N PRO A 37 1.32 6.66 0.71
CA PRO A 37 2.61 5.99 0.53
C PRO A 37 3.57 6.41 1.62
N ALA A 38 4.28 5.45 2.21
CA ALA A 38 5.33 5.77 3.17
C ALA A 38 6.55 6.35 2.44
N PRO A 39 7.36 7.18 3.11
CA PRO A 39 8.59 7.71 2.53
C PRO A 39 9.51 6.55 2.10
N LEU A 40 9.97 6.58 0.85
CA LEU A 40 10.85 5.57 0.23
C LEU A 40 10.22 4.16 0.11
N GLU A 41 8.90 4.04 0.17
CA GLU A 41 8.21 2.76 0.02
C GLU A 41 8.35 2.17 -1.40
N PHE A 42 8.38 3.03 -2.42
CA PHE A 42 8.56 2.63 -3.80
C PHE A 42 9.95 3.03 -4.27
N ARG A 43 10.65 2.08 -4.90
CA ARG A 43 12.03 2.26 -5.39
C ARG A 43 12.07 3.12 -6.66
N ASP A 44 11.01 3.05 -7.47
CA ASP A 44 10.83 3.85 -8.67
C ASP A 44 10.00 5.10 -8.36
N PRO A 45 10.34 6.26 -8.96
CA PRO A 45 9.48 7.44 -8.85
C PRO A 45 8.13 7.10 -9.48
N LEU A 46 7.06 7.19 -8.68
CA LEU A 46 5.69 6.94 -9.14
C LEU A 46 5.28 7.90 -10.28
N GLY A 47 6.00 9.02 -10.42
CA GLY A 47 5.71 10.07 -11.39
C GLY A 47 4.81 11.14 -10.81
N ASP A 48 4.25 11.97 -11.67
CA ASP A 48 3.24 12.96 -11.27
C ASP A 48 1.86 12.29 -11.16
N PRO A 49 1.14 12.44 -10.03
CA PRO A 49 -0.19 11.85 -9.87
C PRO A 49 -1.26 12.53 -10.74
N GLY A 50 -1.00 13.74 -11.26
CA GLY A 50 -1.94 14.60 -11.96
C GLY A 50 -2.53 15.70 -11.07
N ASP A 51 -2.93 16.82 -11.68
CA ASP A 51 -3.52 17.97 -10.98
C ASP A 51 -4.84 17.57 -10.29
N GLY A 52 -4.93 17.77 -8.97
CA GLY A 52 -6.07 17.34 -8.15
C GLY A 52 -6.05 15.87 -7.70
N PHE A 53 -4.98 15.12 -8.03
CA PHE A 53 -4.77 13.74 -7.62
C PHE A 53 -3.58 13.61 -6.68
N SER A 54 -3.60 12.58 -5.83
CA SER A 54 -2.48 12.20 -4.95
C SER A 54 -2.18 10.72 -5.10
N TRP A 55 -0.90 10.40 -4.94
CA TRP A 55 -0.45 9.03 -4.81
C TRP A 55 -0.98 8.42 -3.52
N ARG A 56 -1.56 7.23 -3.67
CA ARG A 56 -2.02 6.38 -2.58
C ARG A 56 -1.61 4.95 -2.84
N VAL A 57 -1.63 4.16 -1.79
CA VAL A 57 -1.30 2.75 -1.82
C VAL A 57 -2.55 1.96 -1.51
N LEU A 58 -3.00 1.22 -2.52
CA LEU A 58 -4.02 0.21 -2.37
C LEU A 58 -3.35 -1.08 -1.91
N VAL A 59 -3.64 -1.47 -0.68
CA VAL A 59 -3.18 -2.74 -0.12
C VAL A 59 -4.33 -3.75 -0.19
N ALA A 60 -4.09 -4.86 -0.88
CA ALA A 60 -5.04 -5.95 -1.00
C ALA A 60 -4.54 -7.17 -0.21
N LEU A 61 -5.39 -7.73 0.63
CA LEU A 61 -5.14 -8.98 1.33
C LEU A 61 -5.47 -10.17 0.40
N LEU A 62 -4.46 -10.96 0.08
CA LEU A 62 -4.61 -12.20 -0.68
C LEU A 62 -5.11 -13.33 0.24
N PRO A 63 -5.81 -14.35 -0.30
CA PRO A 63 -6.32 -15.48 0.48
C PRO A 63 -5.23 -16.31 1.17
N ASP A 64 -3.99 -16.31 0.64
CA ASP A 64 -2.82 -16.96 1.24
C ASP A 64 -2.23 -16.19 2.44
N GLY A 65 -2.83 -15.05 2.81
CA GLY A 65 -2.32 -14.15 3.86
C GLY A 65 -1.22 -13.18 3.37
N GLY A 66 -0.77 -13.35 2.12
CA GLY A 66 0.06 -12.37 1.41
C GLY A 66 -0.66 -11.04 1.23
N ARG A 67 0.09 -9.94 1.12
CA ARG A 67 -0.47 -8.60 0.83
C ARG A 67 0.17 -8.04 -0.40
N LEU A 68 -0.65 -7.52 -1.30
CA LEU A 68 -0.19 -6.82 -2.48
C LEU A 68 -0.35 -5.32 -2.27
N ARG A 69 0.66 -4.54 -2.62
CA ARG A 69 0.63 -3.08 -2.57
C ARG A 69 0.68 -2.54 -3.98
N LEU A 70 -0.27 -1.69 -4.31
CA LEU A 70 -0.37 -1.09 -5.62
C LEU A 70 -0.43 0.44 -5.46
N PRO A 71 0.52 1.19 -6.05
CA PRO A 71 0.42 2.63 -6.10
C PRO A 71 -0.70 3.03 -7.08
N ILE A 72 -1.59 3.91 -6.63
CA ILE A 72 -2.71 4.45 -7.40
C ILE A 72 -2.79 5.97 -7.24
N SER A 73 -3.05 6.67 -8.33
CA SER A 73 -3.37 8.10 -8.32
C SER A 73 -4.88 8.26 -8.08
N LEU A 74 -5.26 8.87 -6.98
CA LEU A 74 -6.67 9.11 -6.63
C LEU A 74 -6.93 10.59 -6.37
N SER A 75 -8.13 11.04 -6.75
CA SER A 75 -8.57 12.40 -6.47
C SER A 75 -8.55 12.66 -4.96
N TRP A 76 -8.11 13.86 -4.57
CA TRP A 76 -8.04 14.26 -3.15
C TRP A 76 -9.38 14.15 -2.43
N GLU A 77 -10.47 14.30 -3.17
CA GLU A 77 -11.83 14.22 -2.66
C GLU A 77 -12.24 12.82 -2.17
N LEU A 78 -11.55 11.77 -2.62
CA LEU A 78 -11.80 10.43 -2.09
C LEU A 78 -11.17 10.33 -0.70
N HIS A 79 -11.93 10.09 0.37
CA HIS A 79 -11.32 9.85 1.69
C HIS A 79 -10.88 8.38 1.85
N ASN A 80 -9.67 8.17 2.39
CA ASN A 80 -9.10 6.84 2.65
C ASN A 80 -10.01 5.97 3.52
N ASP A 81 -10.68 6.58 4.50
CA ASP A 81 -11.52 5.89 5.49
C ASP A 81 -12.92 5.51 4.93
N HIS A 82 -13.41 6.27 3.97
CA HIS A 82 -14.75 6.08 3.40
C HIS A 82 -14.78 5.14 2.18
N ALA A 83 -13.61 4.71 1.69
CA ALA A 83 -13.52 3.81 0.57
C ALA A 83 -14.05 2.41 0.95
N LYS A 84 -15.16 2.01 0.35
CA LYS A 84 -15.74 0.67 0.52
C LYS A 84 -14.92 -0.38 -0.21
N ASP A 85 -14.80 -1.57 0.35
CA ASP A 85 -14.08 -2.70 -0.26
C ASP A 85 -14.57 -3.02 -1.68
N GLN A 86 -15.86 -2.84 -1.96
CA GLN A 86 -16.39 -3.02 -3.31
C GLN A 86 -15.79 -2.03 -4.33
N HIS A 87 -15.65 -0.75 -3.98
CA HIS A 87 -15.02 0.24 -4.84
C HIS A 87 -13.52 -0.03 -4.99
N LEU A 88 -12.85 -0.40 -3.88
CA LEU A 88 -11.44 -0.74 -3.88
C LEU A 88 -11.16 -2.01 -4.71
N ARG A 89 -12.08 -2.97 -4.73
CA ARG A 89 -12.00 -4.17 -5.59
C ARG A 89 -12.07 -3.80 -7.07
N ILE A 90 -12.94 -2.87 -7.45
CA ILE A 90 -13.04 -2.41 -8.83
C ILE A 90 -11.74 -1.71 -9.25
N LEU A 91 -11.21 -0.82 -8.41
CA LEU A 91 -9.92 -0.16 -8.66
C LEU A 91 -8.78 -1.17 -8.78
N PHE A 92 -8.73 -2.14 -7.86
CA PHE A 92 -7.78 -3.24 -7.91
C PHE A 92 -7.88 -3.99 -9.24
N ASP A 93 -9.09 -4.33 -9.67
CA ASP A 93 -9.27 -5.05 -10.94
C ASP A 93 -8.85 -4.21 -12.15
N GLN A 94 -8.92 -2.88 -12.08
CA GLN A 94 -8.46 -2.03 -13.19
C GLN A 94 -6.94 -1.95 -13.29
N ILE A 95 -6.24 -1.87 -12.15
CA ILE A 95 -4.81 -1.51 -12.11
C ILE A 95 -3.88 -2.66 -11.71
N ALA A 96 -4.41 -3.72 -11.10
CA ALA A 96 -3.59 -4.86 -10.69
C ALA A 96 -3.07 -5.63 -11.92
N PRO A 97 -1.83 -6.16 -11.86
CA PRO A 97 -1.33 -7.06 -12.89
C PRO A 97 -2.17 -8.35 -12.94
N ALA A 98 -2.25 -8.98 -14.12
CA ALA A 98 -3.07 -10.18 -14.32
C ALA A 98 -2.79 -11.30 -13.31
N GLU A 99 -1.52 -11.46 -12.91
CA GLU A 99 -1.11 -12.42 -11.88
C GLU A 99 -1.72 -12.13 -10.50
N ALA A 100 -1.78 -10.85 -10.11
CA ALA A 100 -2.40 -10.43 -8.87
C ALA A 100 -3.93 -10.59 -8.90
N LYS A 101 -4.58 -10.34 -10.04
CA LYS A 101 -6.02 -10.58 -10.22
C LYS A 101 -6.34 -12.06 -10.05
N ALA A 102 -5.54 -12.94 -10.65
CA ALA A 102 -5.70 -14.39 -10.54
C ALA A 102 -5.53 -14.90 -9.10
N ARG A 103 -4.70 -14.23 -8.29
CA ARG A 103 -4.46 -14.56 -6.88
C ARG A 103 -5.59 -14.14 -5.93
N LEU A 104 -6.39 -13.16 -6.31
CA LEU A 104 -7.51 -12.64 -5.50
C LEU A 104 -8.87 -13.19 -5.94
N GLY A 105 -8.88 -14.14 -6.90
CA GLY A 105 -10.06 -14.76 -7.53
C GLY A 105 -11.00 -15.42 -6.54
#